data_AF-A0A015N105-F1
#
_entry.id   AF-A0A015N105-F1
#
_cell.length_a   1.000
_cell.length_b   1.000
_cell.length_c   1.000
_cell.angle_alpha   90.00
_cell.angle_beta   90.00
_cell.angle_gamma   90.00
#
_symmetry.space_group_name_H-M   'P 1'
#
loop_
_entity.id
_entity.type
_entity.pdbx_description
1 polymer ?
#
loop_
_entity_poly.entity_id
_entity_poly.type
_entity_poly.pdbx_seq_one_letter_code
_entity_poly.pdbx_strand_id
1 'polypeptide(L)'
;MDDSTLVAFSKTGIEDRLSITAEFYTLNNVQANSAKYVLLSSSSPSLRIVFDLSPSFLVSNLFLSFSSLSLNTSFRFLGVWFSSSTSSQFVLKQARSMVKDMAALLGPKKLLAQHVAYLYNAILLPRLEFRLQTTLFSENTVQSIVTLMFSVIRRKAGLAATTPLALLFLKLPFSIQNAFYRFLSSHVASWQKIFTHPDFKEFASYAISYLQGFLSAESCPTTINLEPWSHIVSLQTHTLFNALLFSSQLNITWSLSFRPLRRNLQPALPFRSVLPHSIFQSSWKLWKNLNIFMLAQLVSPCGRYLMNWPDLRYLGIVGRKGRIPTWFNFIKNNFLSSSSSLLLLSSFSLFIRSYC
;
A
#
# COMPACT_ATOMS: atom_id res chain seq x y z
N MET A 1 -17.50 -10.18 22.59
CA MET A 1 -17.52 -10.34 21.12
C MET A 1 -17.29 -11.81 20.81
N ASP A 2 -17.97 -12.34 19.82
CA ASP A 2 -18.01 -13.74 19.42
C ASP A 2 -17.16 -14.04 18.16
N ASP A 3 -17.01 -13.04 17.27
CA ASP A 3 -16.16 -13.13 16.08
C ASP A 3 -14.68 -13.37 16.45
N SER A 4 -14.16 -14.54 16.08
CA SER A 4 -12.78 -14.97 16.36
C SER A 4 -12.04 -15.35 15.08
N THR A 5 -10.73 -15.10 15.04
CA THR A 5 -9.87 -15.42 13.88
C THR A 5 -8.69 -16.28 14.31
N LEU A 6 -8.48 -17.38 13.58
CA LEU A 6 -7.32 -18.26 13.76
C LEU A 6 -6.35 -18.06 12.60
N VAL A 7 -5.07 -17.90 12.92
CA VAL A 7 -4.00 -17.67 11.93
C VAL A 7 -2.87 -18.64 12.20
N ALA A 8 -2.48 -19.45 11.22
CA ALA A 8 -1.30 -20.31 11.31
C ALA A 8 -0.57 -20.37 9.96
N PHE A 9 0.69 -20.79 9.99
CA PHE A 9 1.55 -20.88 8.81
C PHE A 9 1.30 -22.16 7.98
N SER A 10 0.66 -23.18 8.56
CA SER A 10 0.42 -24.48 7.93
C SER A 10 -0.99 -24.99 8.21
N LYS A 11 -1.44 -25.98 7.42
CA LYS A 11 -2.69 -26.72 7.67
C LYS A 11 -2.69 -27.36 9.06
N THR A 12 -1.59 -28.05 9.40
CA THR A 12 -1.41 -28.69 10.71
C THR A 12 -1.55 -27.69 11.85
N GLY A 13 -0.97 -26.50 11.73
CA GLY A 13 -1.11 -25.46 12.76
C GLY A 13 -2.54 -24.90 12.87
N ILE A 14 -3.36 -24.97 11.82
CA ILE A 14 -4.79 -24.66 11.91
C ILE A 14 -5.54 -25.83 12.57
N GLU A 15 -5.22 -27.08 12.26
CA GLU A 15 -5.79 -28.28 12.89
C GLU A 15 -5.57 -28.28 14.40
N ASP A 16 -4.35 -28.00 14.85
CA ASP A 16 -3.99 -27.87 16.26
C ASP A 16 -4.83 -26.79 16.95
N ARG A 17 -4.92 -25.60 16.34
CA ARG A 17 -5.69 -24.48 16.88
C ARG A 17 -7.19 -24.77 16.92
N LEU A 18 -7.74 -25.43 15.90
CA LEU A 18 -9.14 -25.83 15.87
C LEU A 18 -9.44 -26.87 16.94
N SER A 19 -8.50 -27.80 17.19
CA SER A 19 -8.66 -28.82 18.23
C SER A 19 -8.72 -28.18 19.62
N ILE A 20 -7.76 -27.29 19.94
CA ILE A 20 -7.77 -26.51 21.18
C ILE A 20 -9.04 -25.68 21.31
N THR A 21 -9.48 -25.05 20.22
CA THR A 21 -10.70 -24.22 20.20
C THR A 21 -11.95 -25.06 20.44
N ALA A 22 -12.03 -26.25 19.85
CA ALA A 22 -13.16 -27.17 20.04
C ALA A 22 -13.25 -27.64 21.50
N GLU A 23 -12.13 -28.04 22.11
CA GLU A 23 -12.09 -28.42 23.52
C GLU A 23 -12.48 -27.26 24.44
N PHE A 24 -11.93 -26.06 24.19
CA PHE A 24 -12.26 -24.87 24.95
C PHE A 24 -13.76 -24.56 24.87
N TYR A 25 -14.36 -24.63 23.68
CA TYR A 25 -15.79 -24.39 23.52
C TYR A 25 -16.65 -25.45 24.22
N THR A 26 -16.30 -26.74 24.12
CA THR A 26 -17.00 -27.80 24.84
C THR A 26 -16.94 -27.58 26.35
N LEU A 27 -15.75 -27.29 26.91
CA LEU A 27 -15.58 -27.07 28.35
C LEU A 27 -16.41 -25.89 28.88
N ASN A 28 -16.60 -24.86 28.06
CA ASN A 28 -17.35 -23.67 28.42
C ASN A 28 -18.84 -23.74 28.02
N ASN A 29 -19.34 -24.89 27.54
CA ASN A 29 -20.70 -25.04 27.02
C ASN A 29 -21.06 -24.00 25.95
N VAL A 30 -20.10 -23.64 25.10
CA VAL A 30 -20.28 -22.72 23.96
C VAL A 30 -20.33 -23.54 22.68
N GLN A 31 -21.28 -23.23 21.79
CA GLN A 31 -21.35 -23.87 20.48
C GLN A 31 -20.98 -22.87 19.38
N ALA A 32 -19.94 -23.20 18.61
CA ALA A 32 -19.58 -22.40 17.46
C ALA A 32 -20.36 -22.81 16.20
N ASN A 33 -20.79 -21.82 15.43
CA ASN A 33 -21.47 -22.05 14.16
C ASN A 33 -20.45 -22.32 13.04
N SER A 34 -20.13 -23.58 12.82
CA SER A 34 -19.17 -24.03 11.79
C SER A 34 -19.58 -23.63 10.37
N ALA A 35 -20.86 -23.42 10.09
CA ALA A 35 -21.34 -22.96 8.78
C ALA A 35 -20.93 -21.51 8.46
N LYS A 36 -20.57 -20.72 9.48
CA LYS A 36 -20.04 -19.36 9.31
C LYS A 36 -18.52 -19.32 9.15
N TYR A 37 -17.82 -20.44 9.31
CA TYR A 37 -16.38 -20.46 9.20
C TYR A 37 -15.95 -20.25 7.75
N VAL A 38 -14.97 -19.39 7.56
CA VAL A 38 -14.45 -19.02 6.25
C VAL A 38 -12.95 -19.23 6.27
N LEU A 39 -12.45 -20.05 5.34
CA LEU A 39 -11.02 -20.29 5.21
C LEU A 39 -10.41 -19.36 4.15
N LEU A 40 -9.29 -18.76 4.51
CA LEU A 40 -8.40 -18.03 3.60
C LEU A 40 -7.10 -18.82 3.46
N SER A 41 -6.84 -19.34 2.26
CA SER A 41 -5.61 -20.09 1.96
C SER A 41 -4.97 -19.57 0.68
N SER A 42 -3.65 -19.39 0.71
CA SER A 42 -2.84 -19.05 -0.46
C SER A 42 -2.46 -20.26 -1.31
N SER A 43 -2.48 -21.47 -0.75
CA SER A 43 -1.99 -22.69 -1.41
C SER A 43 -3.07 -23.44 -2.19
N SER A 44 -4.33 -23.35 -1.78
CA SER A 44 -5.44 -24.13 -2.35
C SER A 44 -6.75 -23.34 -2.36
N PRO A 45 -6.83 -22.25 -3.15
CA PRO A 45 -8.03 -21.42 -3.20
C PRO A 45 -9.21 -22.17 -3.79
N SER A 46 -10.44 -21.82 -3.39
CA SER A 46 -11.70 -22.35 -3.93
C SER A 46 -11.95 -23.87 -3.79
N LEU A 47 -11.13 -24.58 -3.02
CA LEU A 47 -11.35 -25.99 -2.70
C LEU A 47 -12.00 -26.16 -1.33
N ARG A 48 -12.80 -27.22 -1.18
CA ARG A 48 -13.24 -27.69 0.13
C ARG A 48 -12.07 -28.42 0.76
N ILE A 49 -11.64 -27.96 1.94
CA ILE A 49 -10.53 -28.56 2.68
C ILE A 49 -11.11 -29.20 3.93
N VAL A 50 -10.71 -30.44 4.18
CA VAL A 50 -11.02 -31.18 5.41
C VAL A 50 -9.85 -31.02 6.37
N PHE A 51 -10.18 -30.63 7.60
CA PHE A 51 -9.26 -30.49 8.72
C PHE A 51 -9.53 -31.63 9.69
N ASP A 52 -8.46 -32.31 10.06
CA ASP A 52 -8.50 -33.44 10.98
C ASP A 52 -8.17 -32.90 12.38
N LEU A 53 -9.08 -33.06 13.32
CA LEU A 53 -8.89 -32.65 14.71
C LEU A 53 -8.24 -33.77 15.50
N SER A 54 -7.42 -33.39 16.48
CA SER A 54 -6.82 -34.38 17.38
C SER A 54 -7.92 -35.06 18.21
N PRO A 55 -7.86 -36.39 18.39
CA PRO A 55 -8.84 -37.11 19.17
C PRO A 55 -8.79 -36.69 20.64
N SER A 56 -9.94 -36.33 21.21
CA SER A 56 -10.07 -36.04 22.63
C SER A 56 -11.41 -36.53 23.18
N PHE A 57 -11.46 -36.86 24.47
CA PHE A 57 -12.68 -37.31 25.13
C PHE A 57 -13.83 -36.28 25.10
N LEU A 58 -13.49 -35.01 24.87
CA LEU A 58 -14.41 -33.88 24.85
C LEU A 58 -14.97 -33.58 23.46
N VAL A 59 -14.38 -34.12 22.39
CA VAL A 59 -14.74 -33.78 21.00
C VAL A 59 -15.08 -35.05 20.24
N SER A 60 -16.37 -35.23 19.92
CA SER A 60 -16.86 -36.39 19.16
C SER A 60 -16.69 -36.25 17.65
N ASN A 61 -16.69 -35.02 17.12
CA ASN A 61 -16.49 -34.75 15.70
C ASN A 61 -15.02 -34.43 15.41
N LEU A 62 -14.31 -35.36 14.78
CA LEU A 62 -12.89 -35.21 14.46
C LEU A 62 -12.63 -34.54 13.10
N PHE A 63 -13.67 -34.20 12.35
CA PHE A 63 -13.54 -33.66 11.01
C PHE A 63 -14.31 -32.36 10.85
N LEU A 64 -13.65 -31.33 10.34
CA LEU A 64 -14.28 -30.08 9.93
C LEU A 64 -13.95 -29.78 8.48
N SER A 65 -14.98 -29.50 7.67
CA SER A 65 -14.80 -29.12 6.28
C SER A 65 -15.13 -27.65 6.07
N PHE A 66 -14.22 -26.91 5.46
CA PHE A 66 -14.42 -25.50 5.13
C PHE A 66 -14.29 -25.28 3.63
N SER A 67 -15.08 -24.36 3.09
CA SER A 67 -14.85 -23.81 1.77
C SER A 67 -13.75 -22.75 1.85
N SER A 68 -12.65 -22.96 1.13
CA SER A 68 -11.67 -21.90 0.93
C SER A 68 -12.26 -20.83 0.03
N LEU A 69 -12.12 -19.57 0.41
CA LEU A 69 -12.38 -18.46 -0.50
C LEU A 69 -11.38 -18.46 -1.66
N SER A 70 -11.80 -17.90 -2.79
CA SER A 70 -10.91 -17.63 -3.93
C SER A 70 -10.04 -16.42 -3.63
N LEU A 71 -8.81 -16.38 -4.15
CA LEU A 71 -7.89 -15.26 -3.99
C LEU A 71 -8.48 -13.93 -4.51
N ASN A 72 -9.37 -13.99 -5.49
CA ASN A 72 -10.00 -12.81 -6.09
C ASN A 72 -11.27 -12.37 -5.34
N THR A 73 -11.70 -13.13 -4.34
CA THR A 73 -12.87 -12.78 -3.54
C THR A 73 -12.47 -11.94 -2.33
N SER A 74 -13.35 -11.01 -1.96
CA SER A 74 -13.22 -10.23 -0.75
C SER A 74 -14.00 -10.87 0.39
N PHE A 75 -13.45 -10.80 1.60
CA PHE A 75 -14.14 -11.22 2.83
C PHE A 75 -14.37 -10.02 3.76
N ARG A 76 -15.32 -10.14 4.66
CA ARG A 76 -15.71 -9.08 5.59
C ARG A 76 -15.27 -9.43 7.01
N PHE A 77 -14.51 -8.55 7.64
CA PHE A 77 -14.11 -8.68 9.04
C PHE A 77 -14.43 -7.38 9.78
N LEU A 78 -15.21 -7.47 10.86
CA LEU A 78 -15.71 -6.32 11.63
C LEU A 78 -16.37 -5.23 10.76
N GLY A 79 -17.01 -5.62 9.65
CA GLY A 79 -17.62 -4.66 8.72
C GLY A 79 -16.65 -3.99 7.75
N VAL A 80 -15.35 -4.29 7.77
CA VAL A 80 -14.38 -3.85 6.76
C VAL A 80 -14.12 -4.99 5.78
N TRP A 81 -13.95 -4.66 4.49
CA TRP A 81 -13.67 -5.66 3.47
C TRP A 81 -12.18 -5.76 3.17
N PHE A 82 -11.72 -6.99 3.10
CA PHE A 82 -10.35 -7.36 2.79
C PHE A 82 -10.38 -8.21 1.54
N SER A 83 -9.37 -8.05 0.69
CA SER A 83 -9.18 -8.90 -0.49
C SER A 83 -7.91 -9.70 -0.27
N SER A 84 -7.96 -11.01 -0.54
CA SER A 84 -6.75 -11.84 -0.49
C SER A 84 -5.78 -11.51 -1.63
N SER A 85 -6.31 -11.02 -2.75
CA SER A 85 -5.54 -10.38 -3.82
C SER A 85 -5.30 -8.90 -3.50
N THR A 86 -4.24 -8.31 -4.06
CA THR A 86 -3.92 -6.87 -3.94
C THR A 86 -4.92 -5.94 -4.68
N SER A 87 -6.13 -6.43 -4.99
CA SER A 87 -7.15 -5.66 -5.70
C SER A 87 -8.04 -4.86 -4.74
N SER A 88 -8.24 -3.58 -5.05
CA SER A 88 -9.15 -2.67 -4.34
C SER A 88 -10.47 -2.46 -5.08
N GLN A 89 -10.71 -3.20 -6.18
CA GLN A 89 -11.87 -3.01 -7.05
C GLN A 89 -13.19 -3.27 -6.33
N PHE A 90 -13.25 -4.29 -5.49
CA PHE A 90 -14.44 -4.59 -4.70
C PHE A 90 -14.79 -3.43 -3.76
N VAL A 91 -13.79 -2.94 -3.01
CA VAL A 91 -13.96 -1.81 -2.08
C VAL A 91 -14.36 -0.54 -2.82
N LEU A 92 -13.78 -0.30 -4.01
CA LEU A 92 -14.16 0.82 -4.88
C LEU A 92 -15.61 0.72 -5.35
N LYS A 93 -16.05 -0.46 -5.81
CA LYS A 93 -17.45 -0.71 -6.22
C LYS A 93 -18.41 -0.48 -5.04
N GLN A 94 -18.04 -0.96 -3.85
CA GLN A 94 -18.85 -0.78 -2.65
C GLN A 94 -18.98 0.70 -2.27
N ALA A 95 -17.88 1.45 -2.26
CA ALA A 95 -17.88 2.88 -1.97
C ALA A 95 -18.76 3.67 -2.95
N ARG A 96 -18.66 3.35 -4.26
CA ARG A 96 -19.52 3.93 -5.30
C ARG A 96 -21.00 3.59 -5.08
N SER A 97 -21.31 2.34 -4.73
CA SER A 97 -22.69 1.93 -4.42
C SER A 97 -23.25 2.70 -3.24
N MET A 98 -22.50 2.79 -2.13
CA MET A 98 -22.95 3.53 -0.94
C MET A 98 -23.27 5.00 -1.25
N VAL A 99 -22.42 5.65 -2.04
CA VAL A 99 -22.67 7.02 -2.49
C VAL A 99 -23.90 7.09 -3.39
N LYS A 100 -24.06 6.15 -4.33
CA LYS A 100 -25.21 6.06 -5.23
C LYS A 100 -26.52 5.90 -4.46
N ASP A 101 -26.55 5.00 -3.48
CA ASP A 101 -27.74 4.72 -2.67
C ASP A 101 -28.14 5.94 -1.85
N MET A 102 -27.17 6.62 -1.23
CA MET A 102 -27.44 7.83 -0.48
C MET A 102 -27.90 9.00 -1.36
N ALA A 103 -27.29 9.17 -2.54
CA ALA A 103 -27.70 10.18 -3.51
C ALA A 103 -29.12 9.92 -4.04
N ALA A 104 -29.47 8.66 -4.31
CA ALA A 104 -30.81 8.26 -4.72
C ALA A 104 -31.85 8.51 -3.61
N LEU A 105 -31.48 8.27 -2.35
CA LEU A 105 -32.35 8.51 -1.20
C LEU A 105 -32.58 10.00 -0.92
N LEU A 106 -31.55 10.84 -1.08
CA LEU A 106 -31.63 12.28 -0.76
C LEU A 106 -32.10 13.14 -1.94
N GLY A 107 -31.88 12.69 -3.17
CA GLY A 107 -32.27 13.37 -4.39
C GLY A 107 -33.73 13.85 -4.41
N PRO A 108 -34.74 12.97 -4.23
CA PRO A 108 -36.15 13.34 -4.33
C PRO A 108 -36.69 14.07 -3.10
N LYS A 109 -36.01 14.01 -1.95
CA LYS A 109 -36.51 14.58 -0.69
C LYS A 109 -36.48 16.11 -0.70
N LYS A 110 -37.50 16.76 -0.15
CA LYS A 110 -37.56 18.23 0.05
C LYS A 110 -36.66 18.64 1.21
N LEU A 111 -35.34 18.65 0.98
CA LEU A 111 -34.31 19.02 1.97
C LEU A 111 -33.55 20.25 1.50
N LEU A 112 -33.18 21.11 2.45
CA LEU A 112 -32.22 22.19 2.23
C LEU A 112 -30.83 21.60 1.93
N ALA A 113 -30.04 22.33 1.14
CA ALA A 113 -28.66 21.94 0.83
C ALA A 113 -27.80 21.76 2.09
N GLN A 114 -28.04 22.56 3.14
CA GLN A 114 -27.37 22.45 4.44
C GLN A 114 -27.65 21.10 5.12
N HIS A 115 -28.88 20.60 5.07
CA HIS A 115 -29.22 19.28 5.61
C HIS A 115 -28.50 18.16 4.84
N VAL A 116 -28.41 18.27 3.51
CA VAL A 116 -27.67 17.30 2.70
C VAL A 116 -26.17 17.35 3.00
N ALA A 117 -25.60 18.55 3.15
CA ALA A 117 -24.20 18.74 3.51
C ALA A 117 -23.89 18.18 4.91
N TYR A 118 -24.80 18.38 5.88
CA TYR A 118 -24.70 17.77 7.20
C TYR A 118 -24.69 16.24 7.11
N LEU A 119 -25.65 15.62 6.39
CA LEU A 119 -25.71 14.17 6.22
C LEU A 119 -24.46 13.62 5.51
N TYR A 120 -23.92 14.37 4.55
CA TYR A 120 -22.65 14.04 3.91
C TYR A 120 -21.51 14.00 4.93
N ASN A 121 -21.35 15.06 5.73
CA ASN A 121 -20.25 15.19 6.70
C ASN A 121 -20.36 14.24 7.90
N ALA A 122 -21.58 14.06 8.43
CA ALA A 122 -21.85 13.36 9.68
C ALA A 122 -22.20 11.88 9.49
N ILE A 123 -22.60 11.46 8.29
CA ILE A 123 -23.00 10.07 8.02
C ILE A 123 -22.17 9.46 6.90
N LEU A 124 -22.18 10.07 5.71
CA LEU A 124 -21.55 9.44 4.54
C LEU A 124 -20.04 9.34 4.68
N LEU A 125 -19.38 10.44 5.06
CA LEU A 125 -17.93 10.50 5.22
C LEU A 125 -17.44 9.50 6.28
N PRO A 126 -17.97 9.46 7.52
CA PRO A 126 -17.58 8.44 8.49
C PRO A 126 -17.82 7.01 8.00
N ARG A 127 -18.93 6.74 7.30
CA ARG A 127 -19.21 5.41 6.76
C ARG A 127 -18.21 5.01 5.67
N LEU A 128 -17.86 5.93 4.78
CA LEU A 128 -16.83 5.70 3.77
C LEU A 128 -15.46 5.53 4.43
N GLU A 129 -15.09 6.42 5.35
CA GLU A 129 -13.85 6.38 6.12
C GLU A 129 -13.67 5.01 6.78
N PHE A 130 -14.70 4.50 7.46
CA PHE A 130 -14.71 3.18 8.07
C PHE A 130 -14.52 2.05 7.05
N ARG A 131 -15.21 2.10 5.90
CA ARG A 131 -15.11 1.05 4.87
C ARG A 131 -13.78 1.08 4.12
N LEU A 132 -13.14 2.24 4.06
CA LEU A 132 -11.89 2.48 3.33
C LEU A 132 -10.64 2.39 4.21
N GLN A 133 -10.74 1.95 5.46
CA GLN A 133 -9.60 1.85 6.40
C GLN A 133 -8.42 1.02 5.86
N THR A 134 -8.69 0.07 4.97
CA THR A 134 -7.70 -0.86 4.40
C THR A 134 -7.18 -0.40 3.04
N THR A 135 -7.73 0.67 2.46
CA THR A 135 -7.39 1.14 1.12
C THR A 135 -7.46 2.65 1.02
N LEU A 136 -6.30 3.29 0.82
CA LEU A 136 -6.22 4.72 0.57
C LEU A 136 -6.14 4.99 -0.95
N PHE A 137 -7.21 5.52 -1.53
CA PHE A 137 -7.27 5.85 -2.96
C PHE A 137 -6.66 7.23 -3.27
N SER A 138 -6.28 7.45 -4.54
CA SER A 138 -5.85 8.76 -5.04
C SER A 138 -6.99 9.79 -5.00
N GLU A 139 -6.63 11.07 -4.97
CA GLU A 139 -7.60 12.18 -4.92
C GLU A 139 -8.63 12.12 -6.06
N ASN A 140 -8.18 11.90 -7.30
CA ASN A 140 -9.06 11.75 -8.45
C ASN A 140 -10.07 10.61 -8.27
N THR A 141 -9.63 9.49 -7.71
CA THR A 141 -10.50 8.33 -7.46
C THR A 141 -11.51 8.65 -6.36
N VAL A 142 -11.07 9.25 -5.25
CA VAL A 142 -11.95 9.66 -4.14
C VAL A 142 -12.98 10.68 -4.62
N GLN A 143 -12.55 11.67 -5.39
CA GLN A 143 -13.44 12.66 -5.98
C GLN A 143 -14.48 11.96 -6.87
N SER A 144 -14.06 11.05 -7.75
CA SER A 144 -14.99 10.27 -8.60
C SER A 144 -16.05 9.51 -7.80
N ILE A 145 -15.72 9.03 -6.59
CA ILE A 145 -16.65 8.32 -5.71
C ILE A 145 -17.71 9.31 -5.18
N VAL A 146 -17.31 10.49 -4.72
CA VAL A 146 -18.20 11.44 -4.04
C VAL A 146 -18.89 12.44 -4.98
N THR A 147 -18.47 12.54 -6.25
CA THR A 147 -19.03 13.50 -7.23
C THR A 147 -20.54 13.49 -7.29
N LEU A 148 -21.17 12.31 -7.21
CA LEU A 148 -22.63 12.21 -7.29
C LEU A 148 -23.32 12.95 -6.13
N MET A 149 -22.73 12.96 -4.93
CA MET A 149 -23.26 13.76 -3.80
C MET A 149 -23.10 15.24 -4.03
N PHE A 150 -21.97 15.69 -4.60
CA PHE A 150 -21.78 17.09 -4.94
C PHE A 150 -22.83 17.57 -5.96
N SER A 151 -23.21 16.71 -6.92
CA SER A 151 -24.32 17.00 -7.84
C SER A 151 -25.68 17.11 -7.13
N VAL A 152 -25.95 16.30 -6.10
CA VAL A 152 -27.17 16.45 -5.29
C VAL A 152 -27.15 17.77 -4.53
N ILE A 153 -26.03 18.10 -3.88
CA ILE A 153 -25.87 19.34 -3.11
C ILE A 153 -26.06 20.57 -4.00
N ARG A 154 -25.41 20.61 -5.18
CA ARG A 154 -25.55 21.71 -6.14
C ARG A 154 -27.01 21.92 -6.54
N ARG A 155 -27.72 20.85 -6.87
CA ARG A 155 -29.16 20.92 -7.22
C ARG A 155 -30.00 21.44 -6.06
N LYS A 156 -29.75 21.00 -4.82
CA LYS A 156 -30.46 21.50 -3.64
C LYS A 156 -30.13 22.94 -3.29
N ALA A 157 -28.96 23.41 -3.67
CA ALA A 157 -28.51 24.78 -3.46
C ALA A 157 -28.94 25.74 -4.57
N GLY A 158 -29.59 25.25 -5.63
CA GLY A 158 -29.89 26.06 -6.82
C GLY A 158 -28.66 26.47 -7.62
N LEU A 159 -27.53 25.78 -7.43
CA LEU A 159 -26.27 26.07 -8.13
C LEU A 159 -26.21 25.36 -9.48
N ALA A 160 -25.54 26.00 -10.44
CA ALA A 160 -25.28 25.42 -11.75
C ALA A 160 -24.45 24.13 -11.64
N ALA A 161 -24.64 23.20 -12.57
CA ALA A 161 -23.84 21.97 -12.61
C ALA A 161 -22.34 22.26 -12.81
N THR A 162 -22.01 23.38 -13.45
CA THR A 162 -20.65 23.85 -13.76
C THR A 162 -19.97 24.59 -12.61
N THR A 163 -20.65 24.81 -11.47
CA THR A 163 -20.06 25.55 -10.34
C THR A 163 -18.75 24.90 -9.88
N PRO A 164 -17.65 25.66 -9.76
CA PRO A 164 -16.36 25.15 -9.29
C PRO A 164 -16.47 24.38 -7.97
N LEU A 165 -15.80 23.23 -7.87
CA LEU A 165 -15.85 22.40 -6.66
C LEU A 165 -15.33 23.12 -5.42
N ALA A 166 -14.33 23.99 -5.58
CA ALA A 166 -13.77 24.80 -4.50
C ALA A 166 -14.84 25.63 -3.75
N LEU A 167 -15.88 26.11 -4.46
CA LEU A 167 -16.96 26.87 -3.83
C LEU A 167 -17.81 26.03 -2.86
N LEU A 168 -17.90 24.72 -3.08
CA LEU A 168 -18.63 23.83 -2.17
C LEU A 168 -17.91 23.66 -0.83
N PHE A 169 -16.59 23.82 -0.80
CA PHE A 169 -15.77 23.66 0.41
C PHE A 169 -15.68 24.93 1.26
N LEU A 170 -16.25 26.05 0.79
CA LEU A 170 -16.31 27.27 1.58
C LEU A 170 -17.15 27.03 2.85
N LYS A 171 -16.62 27.49 4.00
CA LYS A 171 -17.29 27.34 5.30
C LYS A 171 -18.65 28.03 5.37
N LEU A 172 -18.86 29.08 4.58
CA LEU A 172 -20.03 29.96 4.66
C LEU A 172 -21.35 29.24 4.31
N PRO A 173 -21.53 28.63 3.11
CA PRO A 173 -22.86 28.12 2.74
C PRO A 173 -23.14 26.68 3.21
N PHE A 174 -22.13 25.78 3.21
CA PHE A 174 -22.39 24.33 3.37
C PHE A 174 -21.39 23.59 4.27
N SER A 175 -20.22 24.16 4.58
CA SER A 175 -19.17 23.53 5.43
C SER A 175 -18.78 22.10 5.01
N ILE A 176 -18.85 21.79 3.70
CA ILE A 176 -18.59 20.44 3.18
C ILE A 176 -17.11 20.12 3.35
N GLN A 177 -16.81 18.97 3.94
CA GLN A 177 -15.43 18.51 4.10
C GLN A 177 -14.92 17.86 2.82
N ASN A 178 -13.64 18.06 2.50
CA ASN A 178 -13.01 17.34 1.42
C ASN A 178 -12.76 15.87 1.84
N ALA A 179 -13.39 14.94 1.12
CA ALA A 179 -13.30 13.51 1.38
C ALA A 179 -11.87 12.97 1.35
N PHE A 180 -11.05 13.41 0.40
CA PHE A 180 -9.68 12.93 0.25
C PHE A 180 -8.83 13.32 1.46
N TYR A 181 -8.87 14.60 1.85
CA TYR A 181 -8.13 15.05 3.03
C TYR A 181 -8.60 14.39 4.32
N ARG A 182 -9.91 14.14 4.47
CA ARG A 182 -10.44 13.40 5.62
C ARG A 182 -9.91 11.96 5.68
N PHE A 183 -9.96 11.24 4.56
CA PHE A 183 -9.48 9.86 4.50
C PHE A 183 -7.96 9.79 4.71
N LEU A 184 -7.20 10.72 4.12
CA LEU A 184 -5.77 10.83 4.33
C LEU A 184 -5.46 11.11 5.81
N SER A 185 -6.13 12.08 6.44
CA SER A 185 -5.94 12.39 7.85
C SER A 185 -6.19 11.19 8.75
N SER A 186 -7.23 10.39 8.47
CA SER A 186 -7.55 9.18 9.24
C SER A 186 -6.46 8.10 9.12
N HIS A 187 -5.93 7.89 7.90
CA HIS A 187 -4.83 6.97 7.66
C HIS A 187 -3.53 7.45 8.31
N VAL A 188 -3.22 8.74 8.18
CA VAL A 188 -2.03 9.36 8.80
C VAL A 188 -2.09 9.19 10.32
N ALA A 189 -3.22 9.51 10.94
CA ALA A 189 -3.41 9.34 12.38
C ALA A 189 -3.28 7.87 12.82
N SER A 190 -3.79 6.92 12.02
CA SER A 190 -3.67 5.49 12.30
C SER A 190 -2.22 5.01 12.26
N TRP A 191 -1.46 5.39 11.23
CA TRP A 191 -0.03 5.09 11.13
C TRP A 191 0.80 5.79 12.20
N GLN A 192 0.46 7.03 12.55
CA GLN A 192 1.13 7.75 13.63
C GLN A 192 0.97 7.04 14.96
N LYS A 193 -0.23 6.51 15.27
CA LYS A 193 -0.45 5.67 16.46
C LYS A 193 0.45 4.43 16.44
N ILE A 194 0.51 3.73 15.31
CA ILE A 194 1.37 2.55 15.14
C ILE A 194 2.86 2.89 15.35
N PHE A 195 3.33 4.04 14.84
CA PHE A 195 4.73 4.44 14.94
C PHE A 195 5.13 4.99 16.31
N THR A 196 4.18 5.46 17.11
CA THR A 196 4.44 6.07 18.42
C THR A 196 4.23 5.11 19.58
N HIS A 197 3.29 4.17 19.46
CA HIS A 197 2.95 3.25 20.54
C HIS A 197 4.04 2.20 20.76
N PRO A 198 4.47 1.92 22.01
CA PRO A 198 5.56 0.99 22.30
C PRO A 198 5.27 -0.44 21.81
N ASP A 199 4.05 -0.94 22.03
CA ASP A 199 3.66 -2.31 21.67
C ASP A 199 3.73 -2.59 20.16
N PHE A 200 3.63 -1.55 19.33
CA PHE A 200 3.68 -1.68 17.87
C PHE A 200 5.06 -1.40 17.29
N LYS A 201 6.08 -1.14 18.12
CA LYS A 201 7.43 -0.76 17.64
C LYS A 201 8.05 -1.80 16.72
N GLU A 202 7.91 -3.09 17.03
CA GLU A 202 8.43 -4.17 16.17
C GLU A 202 7.70 -4.20 14.83
N PHE A 203 6.37 -4.16 14.83
CA PHE A 203 5.57 -4.13 13.62
C PHE A 203 5.87 -2.87 12.78
N ALA A 204 5.97 -1.71 13.41
CA ALA A 204 6.33 -0.44 12.79
C ALA A 204 7.69 -0.51 12.08
N SER A 205 8.70 -1.05 12.78
CA SER A 205 10.04 -1.21 12.21
C SER A 205 10.05 -2.21 11.06
N TYR A 206 9.32 -3.32 11.19
CA TYR A 206 9.11 -4.29 10.12
C TYR A 206 8.42 -3.65 8.90
N ALA A 207 7.31 -2.94 9.09
CA ALA A 207 6.53 -2.36 8.00
C ALA A 207 7.35 -1.33 7.18
N ILE A 208 8.09 -0.45 7.85
CA ILE A 208 8.98 0.51 7.19
C ILE A 208 10.15 -0.22 6.50
N SER A 209 10.77 -1.21 7.16
CA SER A 209 11.88 -1.96 6.57
C SER A 209 11.44 -2.79 5.36
N TYR A 210 10.26 -3.38 5.42
CA TYR A 210 9.62 -4.09 4.31
C TYR A 210 9.38 -3.16 3.14
N LEU A 211 8.78 -1.98 3.39
CA LEU A 211 8.55 -0.98 2.34
C LEU A 211 9.88 -0.48 1.75
N GLN A 212 10.87 -0.17 2.59
CA GLN A 212 12.21 0.25 2.16
C GLN A 212 12.88 -0.82 1.29
N GLY A 213 12.82 -2.09 1.69
CA GLY A 213 13.34 -3.21 0.91
C GLY A 213 12.59 -3.41 -0.40
N PHE A 214 11.26 -3.32 -0.37
CA PHE A 214 10.40 -3.45 -1.55
C PHE A 214 10.69 -2.37 -2.60
N LEU A 215 10.80 -1.11 -2.15
CA LEU A 215 11.21 0.06 -2.93
C LEU A 215 12.69 0.08 -3.23
N SER A 216 13.44 -0.88 -2.68
CA SER A 216 14.91 -0.93 -2.68
C SER A 216 15.57 0.43 -2.49
N ALA A 217 15.02 1.23 -1.59
CA ALA A 217 15.55 2.53 -1.23
C ALA A 217 16.76 2.35 -0.30
N GLU A 218 17.74 3.23 -0.44
CA GLU A 218 18.86 3.39 0.48
C GLU A 218 18.38 3.97 1.81
N SER A 219 17.66 5.09 1.74
CA SER A 219 17.16 5.86 2.87
C SER A 219 15.74 5.44 3.29
N CYS A 220 15.33 5.86 4.49
CA CYS A 220 13.99 5.58 4.99
C CYS A 220 12.91 6.17 4.08
N PRO A 221 11.83 5.42 3.74
CA PRO A 221 10.73 5.88 2.89
C PRO A 221 10.09 7.21 3.31
N THR A 222 10.18 7.57 4.59
CA THR A 222 9.67 8.84 5.14
C THR A 222 10.48 10.08 4.76
N THR A 223 11.73 9.90 4.34
CA THR A 223 12.68 10.99 4.06
C THR A 223 12.93 11.21 2.58
N ILE A 224 12.49 10.28 1.74
CA ILE A 224 12.75 10.29 0.30
C ILE A 224 11.51 10.72 -0.47
N ASN A 225 11.73 11.30 -1.65
CA ASN A 225 10.64 11.51 -2.60
C ASN A 225 10.16 10.15 -3.15
N LEU A 226 8.90 9.82 -2.89
CA LEU A 226 8.26 8.55 -3.28
C LEU A 226 7.59 8.58 -4.66
N GLU A 227 7.50 9.75 -5.30
CA GLU A 227 6.92 9.91 -6.63
C GLU A 227 7.45 8.91 -7.68
N PRO A 228 8.75 8.56 -7.74
CA PRO A 228 9.28 7.60 -8.71
C PRO A 228 8.56 6.25 -8.74
N TRP A 229 7.92 5.83 -7.64
CA TRP A 229 7.25 4.55 -7.52
C TRP A 229 5.72 4.61 -7.66
N SER A 230 5.13 5.79 -7.90
CA SER A 230 3.68 5.99 -7.98
C SER A 230 3.00 5.18 -9.10
N HIS A 231 3.71 4.93 -10.19
CA HIS A 231 3.24 4.15 -11.35
C HIS A 231 3.13 2.63 -11.06
N ILE A 232 3.70 2.14 -9.95
CA ILE A 232 3.75 0.71 -9.67
C ILE A 232 2.39 0.22 -9.17
N VAL A 233 1.75 -0.63 -9.97
CA VAL A 233 0.40 -1.17 -9.70
C VAL A 233 0.30 -1.80 -8.31
N SER A 234 1.31 -2.54 -7.86
CA SER A 234 1.28 -3.20 -6.53
C SER A 234 1.29 -2.22 -5.36
N LEU A 235 1.80 -1.00 -5.56
CA LEU A 235 1.86 0.03 -4.52
C LEU A 235 0.60 0.91 -4.48
N GLN A 236 -0.20 0.91 -5.55
CA GLN A 236 -1.43 1.72 -5.63
C GLN A 236 -2.44 1.39 -4.53
N THR A 237 -2.40 0.17 -3.98
CA THR A 237 -3.28 -0.27 -2.87
C THR A 237 -2.56 -0.31 -1.52
N HIS A 238 -1.26 -0.01 -1.49
CA HIS A 238 -0.45 -0.10 -0.27
C HIS A 238 -0.70 1.13 0.62
N THR A 239 -1.38 0.93 1.76
CA THR A 239 -1.82 2.01 2.65
C THR A 239 -0.67 2.86 3.19
N LEU A 240 0.41 2.23 3.67
CA LEU A 240 1.58 2.97 4.17
C LEU A 240 2.24 3.82 3.08
N PHE A 241 2.52 3.23 1.91
CA PHE A 241 3.11 3.94 0.78
C PHE A 241 2.25 5.13 0.36
N ASN A 242 0.94 4.94 0.18
CA ASN A 242 0.04 6.01 -0.20
C ASN A 242 -0.08 7.08 0.88
N ALA A 243 -0.08 6.70 2.16
CA ALA A 243 -0.10 7.66 3.27
C ALA A 243 1.16 8.54 3.25
N LEU A 244 2.34 7.94 3.10
CA LEU A 244 3.60 8.68 2.98
C LEU A 244 3.62 9.57 1.73
N LEU A 245 3.28 9.03 0.56
CA LEU A 245 3.27 9.76 -0.71
C LEU A 245 2.33 10.97 -0.67
N PHE A 246 1.06 10.77 -0.34
CA PHE A 246 0.08 11.86 -0.33
C PHE A 246 0.33 12.87 0.80
N SER A 247 0.86 12.42 1.94
CA SER A 247 1.28 13.35 3.00
C SER A 247 2.45 14.24 2.55
N SER A 248 3.40 13.69 1.79
CA SER A 248 4.55 14.46 1.28
C SER A 248 4.14 15.54 0.27
N GLN A 249 3.10 15.27 -0.55
CA GLN A 249 2.52 16.26 -1.46
C GLN A 249 1.88 17.44 -0.71
N LEU A 250 1.51 17.24 0.56
CA LEU A 250 0.98 18.28 1.46
C LEU A 250 2.05 18.86 2.40
N ASN A 251 3.33 18.59 2.15
CA ASN A 251 4.47 18.99 3.00
C ASN A 251 4.38 18.49 4.45
N ILE A 252 3.67 17.37 4.69
CA ILE A 252 3.61 16.74 6.01
C ILE A 252 4.82 15.80 6.14
N THR A 253 5.68 16.07 7.12
CA THR A 253 6.86 15.26 7.40
C THR A 253 6.62 14.25 8.51
N TRP A 254 7.17 13.04 8.35
CA TRP A 254 7.09 11.98 9.36
C TRP A 254 8.40 11.91 10.16
N SER A 255 8.30 12.10 11.48
CA SER A 255 9.39 11.81 12.40
C SER A 255 9.21 10.39 12.96
N LEU A 256 10.18 9.53 12.68
CA LEU A 256 10.24 8.20 13.27
C LEU A 256 11.30 8.19 14.37
N SER A 257 10.96 7.64 15.54
CA SER A 257 11.91 7.39 16.63
C SER A 257 12.91 6.29 16.30
N PHE A 258 12.68 5.56 15.22
CA PHE A 258 13.53 4.50 14.71
C PHE A 258 13.86 4.75 13.23
N ARG A 259 15.11 4.49 12.84
CA ARG A 259 15.52 4.52 11.43
C ARG A 259 16.07 3.14 11.07
N PRO A 260 15.35 2.33 10.28
CA PRO A 260 15.91 1.10 9.79
C PRO A 260 17.07 1.42 8.85
N LEU A 261 18.28 1.12 9.29
CA LEU A 261 19.47 1.23 8.47
C LEU A 261 19.54 0.01 7.55
N ARG A 262 19.54 0.23 6.24
CA ARG A 262 19.73 -0.88 5.30
C ARG A 262 21.21 -1.22 5.21
N ARG A 263 21.67 -2.14 6.08
CA ARG A 263 23.07 -2.58 6.18
C ARG A 263 23.64 -3.15 4.87
N ASN A 264 22.77 -3.56 3.94
CA ASN A 264 23.16 -4.20 2.67
C ASN A 264 23.47 -3.20 1.54
N LEU A 265 23.11 -1.93 1.69
CA LEU A 265 23.46 -0.90 0.72
C LEU A 265 24.47 0.04 1.36
N GLN A 266 25.69 0.06 0.82
CA GLN A 266 26.67 1.07 1.17
C GLN A 266 26.12 2.45 0.79
N PRO A 267 26.38 3.53 1.57
CA PRO A 267 25.86 4.86 1.30
C PRO A 267 26.55 5.46 0.07
N ALA A 268 26.02 5.16 -1.11
CA ALA A 268 26.49 5.63 -2.40
C ALA A 268 25.36 6.35 -3.13
N LEU A 269 25.69 7.07 -4.21
CA LEU A 269 24.69 7.84 -4.94
C LEU A 269 23.61 6.91 -5.55
N PRO A 270 22.34 6.98 -5.13
CA PRO A 270 21.31 6.09 -5.61
C PRO A 270 20.83 6.51 -7.00
N PHE A 271 20.53 5.56 -7.89
CA PHE A 271 20.06 5.89 -9.24
C PHE A 271 18.82 6.77 -9.27
N ARG A 272 17.99 6.72 -8.22
CA ARG A 272 16.79 7.57 -8.09
C ARG A 272 17.09 9.07 -8.09
N SER A 273 18.22 9.51 -7.53
CA SER A 273 18.55 10.94 -7.43
C SER A 273 19.27 11.44 -8.68
N VAL A 274 19.64 10.51 -9.56
CA VAL A 274 20.59 10.69 -10.64
C VAL A 274 19.89 10.62 -11.99
N LEU A 275 18.94 9.70 -12.12
CA LEU A 275 18.27 9.41 -13.36
C LEU A 275 16.95 10.19 -13.48
N PRO A 276 16.58 10.63 -14.68
CA PRO A 276 15.26 11.15 -14.98
C PRO A 276 14.17 10.15 -14.60
N HIS A 277 13.04 10.69 -14.16
CA HIS A 277 11.89 9.91 -13.71
C HIS A 277 11.42 8.88 -14.76
N SER A 278 11.37 9.26 -16.05
CA SER A 278 10.96 8.36 -17.15
C SER A 278 11.87 7.13 -17.31
N ILE A 279 13.18 7.32 -17.15
CA ILE A 279 14.17 6.24 -17.23
C ILE A 279 14.04 5.33 -16.01
N PHE A 280 13.85 5.92 -14.83
CA PHE A 280 13.61 5.18 -13.60
C PHE A 280 12.38 4.26 -13.72
N GLN A 281 11.24 4.80 -14.17
CA GLN A 281 9.99 4.03 -14.29
C GLN A 281 10.13 2.81 -15.22
N SER A 282 10.78 2.99 -16.37
CA SER A 282 10.96 1.92 -17.36
C SER A 282 11.96 0.84 -16.90
N SER A 283 12.97 1.22 -16.12
CA SER A 283 14.11 0.35 -15.78
C SER A 283 14.04 -0.26 -14.38
N TRP A 284 13.18 0.28 -13.50
CA TRP A 284 13.06 -0.13 -12.10
C TRP A 284 12.91 -1.64 -11.89
N LYS A 285 12.05 -2.30 -12.67
CA LYS A 285 11.80 -3.75 -12.54
C LYS A 285 13.06 -4.56 -12.85
N LEU A 286 13.82 -4.16 -13.87
CA LEU A 286 15.07 -4.81 -14.24
C LEU A 286 16.11 -4.65 -13.13
N TRP A 287 16.25 -3.43 -12.61
CA TRP A 287 17.14 -3.14 -11.47
C TRP A 287 16.79 -3.94 -10.23
N LYS A 288 15.50 -4.09 -9.93
CA LYS A 288 15.03 -4.92 -8.82
C LYS A 288 15.44 -6.39 -8.97
N ASN A 289 15.35 -6.92 -10.19
CA ASN A 289 15.74 -8.30 -10.46
C ASN A 289 17.26 -8.50 -10.42
N LEU A 290 18.03 -7.50 -10.85
CA LEU A 290 19.50 -7.52 -10.88
C LEU A 290 20.14 -7.03 -9.57
N ASN A 291 19.34 -6.57 -8.61
CA ASN A 291 19.79 -5.91 -7.37
C ASN A 291 20.73 -4.69 -7.60
N ILE A 292 20.47 -3.89 -8.64
CA ILE A 292 21.29 -2.71 -8.98
C ILE A 292 20.54 -1.42 -8.64
N PHE A 293 20.96 -0.72 -7.60
CA PHE A 293 20.27 0.49 -7.10
C PHE A 293 21.20 1.69 -6.92
N MET A 294 22.50 1.45 -6.84
CA MET A 294 23.52 2.46 -6.53
C MET A 294 24.51 2.60 -7.68
N LEU A 295 24.97 3.83 -7.92
CA LEU A 295 25.99 4.09 -8.94
C LEU A 295 27.27 3.30 -8.65
N ALA A 296 27.67 3.17 -7.37
CA ALA A 296 28.87 2.44 -6.97
C ALA A 296 28.91 0.99 -7.47
N GLN A 297 27.76 0.35 -7.72
CA GLN A 297 27.72 -1.03 -8.23
C GLN A 297 28.15 -1.16 -9.70
N LEU A 298 28.25 -0.04 -10.44
CA LEU A 298 28.65 -0.01 -11.84
C LEU A 298 30.06 0.57 -12.05
N VAL A 299 30.75 0.90 -10.97
CA VAL A 299 32.02 1.62 -10.99
C VAL A 299 33.12 0.68 -10.55
N SER A 300 34.31 0.85 -11.11
CA SER A 300 35.51 0.10 -10.76
C SER A 300 35.78 0.15 -9.25
N PRO A 301 36.52 -0.82 -8.69
CA PRO A 301 36.86 -0.83 -7.26
C PRO A 301 37.61 0.41 -6.76
N CYS A 302 38.22 1.19 -7.66
CA CYS A 302 38.87 2.46 -7.32
C CYS A 302 37.93 3.68 -7.35
N GLY A 303 36.64 3.48 -7.65
CA GLY A 303 35.59 4.50 -7.60
C GLY A 303 35.67 5.60 -8.66
N ARG A 304 36.58 5.46 -9.65
CA ARG A 304 36.88 6.51 -10.64
C ARG A 304 36.35 6.21 -12.04
N TYR A 305 36.23 4.94 -12.40
CA TYR A 305 35.90 4.53 -13.75
C TYR A 305 34.57 3.79 -13.80
N LEU A 306 33.67 4.20 -14.68
CA LEU A 306 32.49 3.40 -14.98
C LEU A 306 32.92 2.13 -15.71
N MET A 307 32.50 0.95 -15.24
CA MET A 307 32.79 -0.32 -15.90
C MET A 307 32.12 -0.38 -17.27
N ASN A 308 32.77 -1.00 -18.26
CA ASN A 308 32.11 -1.18 -19.56
C ASN A 308 30.99 -2.21 -19.44
N TRP A 309 30.03 -2.13 -20.36
CA TRP A 309 28.92 -3.08 -20.42
C TRP A 309 29.37 -4.55 -20.57
N PRO A 310 30.39 -4.90 -21.38
CA PRO A 310 30.94 -6.25 -21.42
C PRO A 310 31.53 -6.72 -20.08
N ASP A 311 32.20 -5.82 -19.35
CA ASP A 311 32.80 -6.14 -18.03
C ASP A 311 31.70 -6.45 -17.01
N LEU A 312 30.63 -5.65 -17.00
CA LEU A 312 29.46 -5.89 -16.15
C LEU A 312 28.78 -7.25 -16.45
N ARG A 313 28.81 -7.70 -17.72
CA ARG A 313 28.32 -9.04 -18.10
C ARG A 313 29.25 -10.13 -17.63
N TYR A 314 30.55 -9.92 -17.76
CA TYR A 314 31.57 -10.87 -17.33
C TYR A 314 31.49 -11.09 -15.81
N LEU A 315 31.32 -10.02 -15.03
CA LEU A 315 31.15 -10.06 -13.58
C LEU A 315 29.79 -10.58 -13.12
N GLY A 316 28.86 -10.86 -14.04
CA GLY A 316 27.52 -11.37 -13.70
C GLY A 316 26.61 -10.35 -13.01
N ILE A 317 26.95 -9.06 -13.03
CA ILE A 317 26.16 -7.98 -12.44
C ILE A 317 24.92 -7.70 -13.29
N VAL A 318 25.04 -7.80 -14.62
CA VAL A 318 23.94 -7.61 -15.57
C VAL A 318 23.71 -8.87 -16.42
N GLY A 319 22.56 -8.95 -17.08
CA GLY A 319 22.21 -10.07 -17.96
C GLY A 319 23.23 -10.31 -19.08
N ARG A 320 23.58 -11.59 -19.30
CA ARG A 320 24.61 -12.02 -20.27
C ARG A 320 24.26 -11.72 -21.74
N LYS A 321 22.98 -11.53 -22.07
CA LYS A 321 22.46 -11.28 -23.43
C LYS A 321 21.60 -10.01 -23.47
N GLY A 322 21.44 -9.42 -24.65
CA GLY A 322 20.56 -8.27 -24.89
C GLY A 322 21.28 -7.03 -25.44
N ARG A 323 20.53 -5.96 -25.72
CA ARG A 323 21.09 -4.65 -26.08
C ARG A 323 21.52 -3.88 -24.83
N ILE A 324 22.41 -2.90 -25.00
CA ILE A 324 22.75 -1.96 -23.91
C ILE A 324 21.48 -1.14 -23.62
N PRO A 325 21.00 -1.12 -22.37
CA PRO A 325 19.76 -0.44 -22.03
C PRO A 325 19.94 1.08 -22.06
N THR A 326 18.84 1.78 -22.34
CA THR A 326 18.79 3.25 -22.45
C THR A 326 19.30 3.94 -21.18
N TRP A 327 19.00 3.38 -20.01
CA TRP A 327 19.45 3.92 -18.73
C TRP A 327 20.98 3.90 -18.58
N PHE A 328 21.65 2.87 -19.10
CA PHE A 328 23.12 2.79 -19.02
C PHE A 328 23.77 3.76 -20.02
N ASN A 329 23.19 3.90 -21.21
CA ASN A 329 23.62 4.92 -22.17
C ASN A 329 23.44 6.34 -21.62
N PHE A 330 22.35 6.59 -20.87
CA PHE A 330 22.14 7.86 -20.18
C PHE A 330 23.25 8.12 -19.16
N ILE A 331 23.64 7.11 -18.37
CA ILE A 331 24.76 7.25 -17.42
C ILE A 331 26.06 7.54 -18.17
N LYS A 332 26.35 6.76 -19.22
CA LYS A 332 27.56 6.94 -20.03
C LYS A 332 27.67 8.35 -20.61
N ASN A 333 26.55 8.92 -21.08
CA ASN A 333 26.56 10.21 -21.76
C ASN A 333 26.62 11.41 -20.79
N ASN A 334 26.11 11.28 -19.56
CA ASN A 334 25.97 12.41 -18.63
C ASN A 334 26.98 12.40 -17.48
N PHE A 335 27.60 11.25 -17.17
CA PHE A 335 28.43 11.09 -15.97
C PHE A 335 29.93 11.04 -16.27
N LEU A 336 30.31 11.00 -17.54
CA LEU A 336 31.71 10.92 -17.98
C LEU A 336 32.32 12.30 -18.24
N SER A 337 33.58 12.49 -17.88
CA SER A 337 34.33 13.74 -18.11
C SER A 337 34.74 13.95 -19.57
N SER A 338 34.87 12.87 -20.35
CA SER A 338 35.03 12.94 -21.80
C SER A 338 34.43 11.70 -22.47
N SER A 339 34.00 11.81 -23.74
CA SER A 339 33.40 10.69 -24.49
C SER A 339 34.35 9.50 -24.70
N SER A 340 35.66 9.76 -24.61
CA SER A 340 36.75 8.78 -24.79
C SER A 340 37.28 8.20 -23.48
N SER A 341 37.00 8.82 -22.32
CA SER A 341 37.43 8.31 -21.01
C SER A 341 36.23 7.83 -20.20
N LEU A 342 36.32 6.62 -19.62
CA LEU A 342 35.33 6.11 -18.67
C LEU A 342 35.44 6.79 -17.29
N LEU A 343 36.15 7.92 -17.21
CA LEU A 343 36.35 8.69 -16.00
C LEU A 343 35.05 9.39 -15.62
N LEU A 344 34.59 9.15 -14.39
CA LEU A 344 33.47 9.88 -13.83
C LEU A 344 33.84 11.33 -13.54
N LEU A 345 32.89 12.25 -13.72
CA LEU A 345 33.03 13.63 -13.28
C LEU A 345 33.42 13.69 -11.79
N SER A 346 34.28 14.66 -11.45
CA SER A 346 34.85 14.81 -10.10
C SER A 346 33.78 14.88 -9.00
N SER A 347 32.63 15.50 -9.31
CA SER A 347 31.45 15.60 -8.46
C SER A 347 30.86 14.25 -8.05
N PHE A 348 30.97 13.22 -8.88
CA PHE A 348 30.47 11.86 -8.58
C PHE A 348 31.55 10.96 -7.98
N SER A 349 32.83 11.24 -8.25
CA SER A 349 33.96 10.48 -7.71
C SER A 349 34.14 10.65 -6.20
N LEU A 350 33.78 11.82 -5.64
CA LEU A 350 33.85 12.11 -4.20
C LEU A 350 32.87 11.28 -3.37
N PHE A 351 31.66 11.04 -3.88
CA PHE A 351 30.64 10.22 -3.20
C PHE A 351 30.96 8.73 -3.19
N ILE A 352 31.86 8.28 -4.06
CA ILE A 352 32.26 6.87 -4.17
C ILE A 352 33.54 6.60 -3.38
N ARG A 353 34.46 7.57 -3.29
CA ARG A 353 35.76 7.42 -2.61
C ARG A 353 35.71 7.26 -1.09
N SER A 354 34.66 7.70 -0.42
CA SER A 354 34.52 7.54 1.03
C SER A 354 34.32 6.07 1.48
N TYR A 355 34.38 5.09 0.55
CA TYR A 355 33.95 3.71 0.78
C TYR A 355 34.80 2.63 0.08
N CYS A 356 35.98 2.98 -0.44
CA CYS A 356 36.96 2.00 -0.90
C CYS A 356 37.91 1.61 0.23
#